data_AF-A0A3M8EEB7-F1
#
_entry.id   AF-A0A3M8EEB7-F1
#
_cell.length_a   1.000
_cell.length_b   1.000
_cell.length_c   1.000
_cell.angle_alpha   90.00
_cell.angle_beta   90.00
_cell.angle_gamma   90.00
#
_symmetry.space_group_name_H-M   'P 1'
#
loop_
_entity.id
_entity.type
_entity.pdbx_description
1 polymer ?
#
loop_
_entity_poly.entity_id
_entity_poly.type
_entity_poly.pdbx_seq_one_letter_code
_entity_poly.pdbx_strand_id
1 'polypeptide(L)' 'MKLLLLQQKLRALGCEFQRQGGNHEIWSYENGRNFPLPRHKDIDERLAKSMIEKAKKDRRG' A
#
# COMPACT_ATOMS: atom_id res chain seq x y z
N MET A 1 -0.54 1.02 -13.08
CA MET A 1 0.45 1.82 -12.33
C MET A 1 1.59 0.92 -11.89
N LYS A 2 2.85 1.38 -11.94
CA LYS A 2 4.01 0.58 -11.48
C LYS A 2 3.99 0.39 -9.97
N LEU A 3 4.26 -0.84 -9.49
CA LEU A 3 4.32 -1.18 -8.06
C LEU A 3 5.26 -0.26 -7.26
N LEU A 4 6.46 0.01 -7.79
CA LEU A 4 7.44 0.90 -7.16
C LEU A 4 6.90 2.32 -6.92
N LEU A 5 6.07 2.83 -7.84
CA LEU A 5 5.45 4.14 -7.68
C LEU A 5 4.37 4.12 -6.59
N LEU A 6 3.64 3.01 -6.47
CA LEU A 6 2.64 2.82 -5.43
C LEU A 6 3.29 2.78 -4.05
N GLN A 7 4.35 1.99 -3.89
CA GLN A 7 5.11 1.89 -2.65
C GLN A 7 5.66 3.25 -2.20
N GLN A 8 6.20 4.06 -3.11
CA GLN A 8 6.67 5.42 -2.78
C GLN A 8 5.53 6.32 -2.29
N LYS A 9 4.39 6.30 -2.97
CA LYS A 9 3.21 7.07 -2.53
C LYS A 9 2.69 6.61 -1.17
N LEU A 10 2.66 5.30 -0.93
CA LEU A 10 2.24 4.72 0.36
C LEU A 10 3.20 5.11 1.48
N ARG A 11 4.52 5.04 1.27
CA ARG A 11 5.52 5.51 2.25
C ARG A 11 5.38 6.99 2.57
N ALA A 12 5.12 7.82 1.55
CA ALA A 12 4.86 9.25 1.76
C ALA A 12 3.57 9.54 2.55
N LEU A 13 2.67 8.55 2.64
CA LEU A 13 1.44 8.61 3.44
C LEU A 13 1.62 7.96 4.83
N GLY A 14 2.83 7.56 5.22
CA GLY A 14 3.10 6.91 6.51
C GLY A 14 2.83 5.41 6.52
N CYS A 15 2.63 4.77 5.36
CA CYS A 15 2.49 3.31 5.29
C CYS A 15 3.85 2.64 5.26
N GLU A 16 3.98 1.52 5.97
CA GLU A 16 5.23 0.80 6.15
C GLU A 16 5.12 -0.64 5.69
N PHE A 17 6.22 -1.15 5.12
CA PHE A 17 6.33 -2.57 4.83
C PHE A 17 6.53 -3.35 6.13
N GLN A 18 5.70 -4.36 6.35
CA GLN A 18 5.75 -5.18 7.58
C GLN A 18 6.52 -6.46 7.34
N ARG A 19 6.06 -7.29 6.41
CA ARG A 19 6.67 -8.60 6.12
C ARG A 19 6.33 -9.09 4.73
N GLN A 20 7.17 -9.95 4.19
CA GLN A 20 6.87 -10.65 2.95
C GLN A 20 6.00 -11.88 3.28
N GLY A 21 4.79 -11.92 2.73
CA GLY A 21 4.01 -13.16 2.65
C GLY A 21 4.51 -14.03 1.47
N GLY A 22 3.87 -15.18 1.25
CA GLY A 22 4.26 -16.06 0.14
C GLY A 22 4.07 -15.41 -1.24
N ASN A 23 2.84 -15.02 -1.56
CA ASN A 23 2.47 -14.44 -2.86
C ASN A 23 2.23 -12.92 -2.84
N HIS A 24 2.21 -12.30 -1.66
CA HIS A 24 1.99 -10.86 -1.48
C HIS A 24 2.89 -10.31 -0.37
N GLU A 25 3.20 -9.02 -0.44
CA GLU A 25 3.83 -8.29 0.65
C GLU A 25 2.75 -7.81 1.63
N ILE A 26 3.01 -7.83 2.93
CA ILE A 26 2.13 -7.23 3.92
C ILE A 26 2.66 -5.85 4.26
N TRP A 27 1.80 -4.87 4.10
CA TRP A 27 2.05 -3.48 4.46
C TRP A 27 1.09 -3.05 5.56
N SER A 28 1.50 -2.11 6.40
CA SER A 28 0.65 -1.46 7.39
C SER A 28 0.39 -0.02 6.95
N TYR A 29 -0.85 0.43 7.09
CA TYR A 29 -1.16 1.86 7.10
C TYR A 29 -0.63 2.50 8.40
N GLU A 30 -0.58 3.83 8.42
CA GLU A 30 -0.14 4.60 9.59
C GLU A 30 -1.01 4.32 10.84
N ASN A 31 -2.29 4.01 10.65
CA ASN A 31 -3.20 3.65 11.75
C ASN A 31 -3.05 2.21 12.29
N GLY A 32 -2.06 1.45 11.82
CA GLY A 32 -1.81 0.06 12.24
C GLY A 32 -2.64 -1.01 11.51
N ARG A 33 -3.45 -0.64 10.51
CA ARG A 33 -4.18 -1.63 9.70
C ARG A 33 -3.27 -2.27 8.67
N ASN A 34 -3.24 -3.60 8.64
CA ASN A 34 -2.48 -4.35 7.65
C ASN A 34 -3.25 -4.58 6.35
N PHE A 35 -2.56 -4.59 5.22
CA PHE A 35 -3.11 -4.91 3.91
C PHE A 35 -2.11 -5.68 3.03
N PRO A 36 -2.59 -6.60 2.18
CA PRO A 36 -1.75 -7.28 1.20
C PRO A 36 -1.50 -6.38 -0.01
N LEU A 37 -0.23 -6.24 -0.38
CA LEU A 37 0.23 -5.60 -1.60
C LEU A 37 0.71 -6.68 -2.59
N PRO A 38 0.16 -6.75 -3.82
CA PRO A 38 0.62 -7.67 -4.84
C PRO A 38 2.08 -7.37 -5.22
N ARG A 39 2.87 -8.41 -5.46
CA ARG A 39 4.29 -8.29 -5.81
C ARG A 39 4.54 -8.15 -7.32
N HIS A 40 3.49 -8.18 -8.14
CA HIS A 40 3.63 -8.03 -9.58
C HIS A 40 3.91 -6.58 -9.97
N LYS A 41 4.72 -6.38 -11.01
CA LYS A 41 5.21 -5.06 -11.43
C LYS A 41 4.09 -4.10 -11.85
N ASP A 42 3.01 -4.64 -12.39
CA ASP A 42 1.86 -3.88 -12.89
C ASP A 42 0.64 -4.02 -11.99
N ILE A 43 0.33 -2.97 -11.25
CA ILE A 43 -0.86 -2.88 -10.40
C ILE A 43 -1.97 -2.18 -11.18
N ASP A 44 -3.18 -2.74 -11.14
CA ASP A 44 -4.37 -2.10 -11.66
C ASP A 44 -4.52 -0.68 -11.07
N GLU A 45 -4.71 0.32 -11.91
CA GLU A 45 -4.74 1.71 -11.46
C GLU A 45 -5.90 2.00 -10.49
N ARG A 46 -7.03 1.30 -10.64
CA ARG A 46 -8.18 1.43 -9.75
C ARG A 46 -7.84 0.88 -8.36
N LEU A 47 -7.14 -0.26 -8.31
CA LEU A 47 -6.67 -0.85 -7.06
C LEU A 47 -5.66 0.07 -6.36
N ALA A 48 -4.65 0.55 -7.09
CA ALA A 48 -3.65 1.48 -6.58
C ALA A 48 -4.28 2.75 -6.01
N LYS A 49 -5.24 3.34 -6.74
CA LYS A 49 -5.96 4.54 -6.31
C LYS A 49 -6.77 4.27 -5.05
N SER A 50 -7.49 3.15 -4.98
CA SER A 50 -8.26 2.76 -3.79
C SER A 50 -7.38 2.62 -2.54
N MET A 51 -6.20 2.00 -2.66
CA MET A 51 -5.24 1.89 -1.55
C MET A 51 -4.73 3.25 -1.08
N ILE A 52 -4.37 4.13 -2.01
CA ILE A 52 -3.91 5.50 -1.69
C ILE A 52 -5.01 6.30 -0.98
N GLU A 53 -6.25 6.23 -1.47
CA GLU A 53 -7.37 6.94 -0.86
C GLU A 53 -7.70 6.41 0.54
N LYS A 54 -7.59 5.10 0.76
CA LYS A 54 -7.68 4.50 2.10
C LYS A 54 -6.57 5.01 3.02
N ALA A 55 -5.31 4.95 2.57
CA ALA A 55 -4.17 5.47 3.33
C ALA A 55 -4.35 6.94 3.73
N LYS A 56 -4.82 7.79 2.81
CA LYS A 56 -5.13 9.20 3.10
C LYS A 56 -6.24 9.37 4.13
N LYS A 57 -7.30 8.55 4.05
CA LYS A 57 -8.42 8.60 4.99
C LYS A 57 -7.97 8.15 6.39
N ASP A 58 -7.14 7.11 6.45
CA ASP A 58 -6.65 6.51 7.69
C ASP A 58 -5.60 7.38 8.41
N ARG A 59 -4.94 8.32 7.71
CA ARG A 59 -4.02 9.33 8.29
C ARG A 59 -4.71 10.46 9.08
N ARG A 60 -6.03 10.64 8.95
CA ARG A 60 -6.77 11.77 9.56
C ARG A 60 -7.38 11.43 10.95
N GLY A 61 -6.77 10.50 11.67
CA GLY A 61 -7.14 10.13 13.05
C GLY A 61 -6.37 10.91 14.09
#